data_AF-A0A6I6EU84-F1
#
_entry.id   AF-A0A6I6EU84-F1
#
_cell.length_a   1.000
_cell.length_b   1.000
_cell.length_c   1.000
_cell.angle_alpha   90.00
_cell.angle_beta   90.00
_cell.angle_gamma   90.00
#
_symmetry.space_group_name_H-M   'P 1'
#
loop_
_entity.id
_entity.type
_entity.pdbx_description
1 polymer ?
#
loop_
_entity_poly.entity_id
_entity_poly.type
_entity_poly.pdbx_seq_one_letter_code
_entity_poly.pdbx_strand_id
1 'polypeptide(L)' 'MGRQQYYDLNSINKEIEDLRDVLNEVAADDESSPKKVLEISQQLDKLIVEYTKREILEKRRAVR' A
#
# COMPACT_ATOMS: atom_id res chain seq x y z
N MET A 1 -1.37 -8.05 -26.62
CA MET A 1 -2.40 -8.40 -25.62
C MET A 1 -2.08 -7.68 -24.33
N GLY A 2 -2.74 -6.54 -24.08
CA GLY A 2 -2.49 -5.76 -22.87
C GLY A 2 -3.10 -6.45 -21.67
N ARG A 3 -2.27 -7.01 -20.78
CA ARG A 3 -2.73 -7.45 -19.46
C ARG A 3 -3.07 -6.20 -18.67
N GLN A 4 -4.32 -5.78 -18.73
CA GLN A 4 -4.89 -4.89 -17.73
C GLN A 4 -4.82 -5.66 -16.41
N GLN A 5 -3.73 -5.47 -15.65
CA GLN A 5 -3.63 -5.98 -14.30
C GLN A 5 -4.78 -5.32 -13.53
N TYR A 6 -5.85 -6.07 -13.31
CA TYR A 6 -6.80 -5.77 -12.26
C TYR A 6 -6.00 -5.81 -10.96
N TYR A 7 -5.49 -4.65 -10.56
CA TYR A 7 -5.02 -4.41 -9.19
C TYR A 7 -6.27 -4.50 -8.30
N ASP A 8 -6.64 -5.72 -7.96
CA ASP A 8 -7.71 -6.03 -7.01
C ASP A 8 -7.34 -5.49 -5.63
N LEU A 9 -8.34 -5.16 -4.81
CA LEU A 9 -8.13 -4.66 -3.44
C LEU A 9 -7.24 -5.60 -2.63
N ASN A 10 -7.35 -6.92 -2.84
CA ASN A 10 -6.49 -7.89 -2.17
C ASN A 10 -5.02 -7.73 -2.51
N SER A 11 -4.69 -7.40 -3.76
CA SER A 11 -3.29 -7.19 -4.17
C SER A 11 -2.70 -5.96 -3.50
N ILE A 12 -3.47 -4.88 -3.40
CA ILE A 12 -3.02 -3.66 -2.72
C ILE A 12 -2.94 -3.88 -1.22
N ASN A 13 -3.89 -4.61 -0.63
CA ASN A 13 -3.85 -4.95 0.79
C ASN A 13 -2.61 -5.78 1.13
N LYS A 14 -2.27 -6.77 0.29
CA LYS A 14 -1.05 -7.55 0.46
C LYS A 14 0.20 -6.68 0.37
N GLU A 15 0.27 -5.77 -0.60
CA GLU A 15 1.40 -4.85 -0.74
C GLU A 15 1.52 -3.88 0.46
N ILE A 16 0.40 -3.45 1.04
CA ILE A 16 0.35 -2.69 2.30
C ILE A 16 0.93 -3.51 3.46
N GLU A 17 0.54 -4.78 3.60
CA GLU A 17 1.05 -5.67 4.66
C GLU A 17 2.56 -5.90 4.50
N ASP A 18 3.00 -6.28 3.30
CA ASP A 18 4.42 -6.50 2.99
C ASP A 18 5.25 -5.24 3.30
N LEU A 19 4.77 -4.06 2.91
CA LEU A 19 5.48 -2.81 3.14
C LEU A 19 5.46 -2.36 4.61
N ARG A 20 4.43 -2.72 5.39
CA ARG A 20 4.39 -2.50 6.85
C ARG A 20 5.45 -3.32 7.56
N ASP A 21 5.65 -4.56 7.14
CA ASP A 21 6.69 -5.42 7.72
C ASP A 21 8.08 -4.84 7.46
N VAL A 22 8.35 -4.40 6.21
CA VAL A 22 9.60 -3.70 5.88
C VAL A 22 9.76 -2.41 6.68
N LEU A 23 8.71 -1.62 6.85
CA LEU A 23 8.78 -0.40 7.66
C LEU A 23 9.13 -0.71 9.12
N ASN A 24 8.54 -1.76 9.70
CA ASN A 24 8.83 -2.17 11.07
C ASN A 24 10.28 -2.64 11.22
N GLU A 25 10.78 -3.44 10.29
CA GLU A 25 12.18 -3.90 10.29
C GLU A 25 13.16 -2.71 10.20
N VAL A 26 12.92 -1.79 9.27
CA VAL A 26 13.79 -0.61 9.06
C VAL A 26 13.67 0.39 10.21
N ALA A 27 12.51 0.48 10.88
CA ALA A 27 12.34 1.36 12.04
C ALA A 27 12.95 0.78 13.33
N ALA A 28 13.06 -0.55 13.43
CA ALA A 28 13.68 -1.23 14.56
C ALA A 28 15.22 -1.33 14.43
N ASP A 29 15.75 -1.12 13.23
CA ASP A 29 17.18 -1.07 12.95
C ASP A 29 17.77 0.31 13.28
N ASP A 30 18.56 0.39 14.36
CA ASP A 30 19.24 1.62 14.79
C ASP A 30 20.24 2.18 13.75
N GLU A 31 20.70 1.34 12.81
CA GLU A 31 21.59 1.77 11.71
C GLU A 31 20.82 2.35 10.51
N SER A 32 19.51 2.17 10.47
CA SER A 32 18.69 2.63 9.35
C SER A 32 18.48 4.15 9.39
N SER A 33 18.70 4.79 8.23
CA SER A 33 18.58 6.24 8.15
C SER A 33 17.12 6.70 8.34
N PRO A 34 16.88 7.81 9.07
CA PRO A 34 15.54 8.40 9.20
C PRO A 34 14.89 8.72 7.85
N LYS A 35 15.70 9.06 6.83
CA LYS A 35 15.23 9.31 5.47
C LYS A 35 14.61 8.06 4.85
N LYS A 36 15.25 6.90 5.00
CA LYS A 36 14.76 5.61 4.48
C LYS A 36 13.44 5.22 5.15
N VAL A 37 13.34 5.37 6.47
CA VAL A 37 12.09 5.15 7.22
C VAL A 37 10.97 6.04 6.69
N LEU A 38 11.26 7.33 6.49
CA LEU A 38 10.29 8.29 5.95
C LEU A 38 9.85 7.94 4.52
N GLU A 39 10.78 7.56 3.65
CA GLU A 39 10.48 7.18 2.26
C GLU A 39 9.57 5.96 2.20
N ILE A 40 9.80 4.95 3.04
CA ILE A 40 8.95 3.75 3.12
C ILE A 40 7.57 4.11 3.70
N SER A 41 7.51 4.92 4.76
CA SER A 41 6.26 5.40 5.33
C SER A 41 5.40 6.15 4.31
N GLN A 42 6.02 7.01 3.48
CA GLN A 42 5.30 7.73 2.43
C GLN A 42 4.80 6.82 1.30
N GLN A 43 5.50 5.73 1.00
CA GLN A 43 5.03 4.73 0.04
C GLN A 43 3.83 3.97 0.59
N LEU A 44 3.86 3.62 1.88
CA LEU A 44 2.75 2.98 2.58
C LEU A 44 1.50 3.87 2.58
N ASP A 45 1.64 5.15 2.89
CA ASP A 45 0.53 6.10 2.86
C ASP A 45 -0.13 6.19 1.47
N LYS A 46 0.68 6.17 0.39
CA LYS A 46 0.16 6.18 -0.98
C LYS A 46 -0.68 4.93 -1.28
N LEU A 47 -0.21 3.75 -0.86
CA LEU A 47 -0.94 2.50 -1.05
C LEU A 47 -2.25 2.49 -0.27
N ILE A 48 -2.26 2.95 0.98
CA ILE A 48 -3.47 3.06 1.80
C ILE A 48 -4.49 3.99 1.14
N VAL A 49 -4.04 5.15 0.63
CA VAL A 49 -4.92 6.08 -0.09
C VAL A 49 -5.48 5.45 -1.37
N GLU A 50 -4.66 4.69 -2.10
CA GLU A 50 -5.12 3.98 -3.30
C GLU A 50 -6.15 2.89 -2.97
N TYR A 51 -5.88 2.07 -1.96
CA TYR A 51 -6.82 1.06 -1.45
C TYR A 51 -8.16 1.70 -1.11
N THR A 52 -8.13 2.78 -0.31
CA THR A 52 -9.34 3.48 0.13
C THR A 52 -10.14 4.02 -1.06
N LYS A 53 -9.47 4.63 -2.05
CA LYS A 53 -10.13 5.13 -3.27
C LYS A 53 -10.80 4.00 -4.04
N ARG A 54 -10.13 2.86 -4.22
CA ARG A 54 -10.68 1.71 -4.94
C ARG A 54 -11.84 1.07 -4.17
N GLU A 55 -11.73 0.94 -2.85
CA GLU A 55 -12.78 0.37 -2.01
C GLU A 55 -14.06 1.21 -2.09
N ILE A 56 -13.93 2.54 -2.08
CA ILE A 56 -15.07 3.46 -2.28
C ILE A 56 -15.67 3.28 -3.68
N LEU A 57 -14.85 3.13 -4.73
CA LEU A 57 -15.33 2.94 -6.09
C LEU A 57 -16.08 1.61 -6.27
N GLU A 58 -15.58 0.53 -5.67
CA GLU A 58 -16.23 -0.78 -5.69
C GLU A 58 -17.56 -0.77 -4.94
N LYS A 59 -17.59 -0.18 -3.73
CA LYS A 59 -18.83 0.00 -2.96
C LYS A 59 -19.88 0.81 -3.75
N ARG A 60 -19.46 1.86 -4.46
CA ARG A 60 -20.35 2.67 -5.32
C ARG A 60 -20.88 1.90 -6.53
N ARG A 61 -20.11 0.94 -7.07
CA ARG A 61 -20.55 0.08 -8.19
C ARG A 61 -21.55 -0.96 -7.72
N ALA A 62 -21.39 -1.52 -6.52
CA ALA A 62 -22.27 -2.54 -5.96
C ALA A 62 -23.69 -2.04 -5.61
N VAL A 63 -23.87 -0.71 -5.51
CA VAL A 63 -25.16 -0.07 -5.16
C VAL A 63 -25.96 0.37 -6.40
N ARG A 64 -25.41 0.23 -7.62
CA ARG A 64 -26.10 0.53 -8.88
C ARG A 64 -26.60 -0.75 -9.54
#